data_AF-A0A2P6PF65-F1
#
_entry.id   AF-A0A2P6PF65-F1
#
_cell.length_a   1.000
_cell.length_b   1.000
_cell.length_c   1.000
_cell.angle_alpha   90.00
_cell.angle_beta   90.00
_cell.angle_gamma   90.00
#
_symmetry.space_group_name_H-M   'P 1'
#
loop_
_entity.id
_entity.type
_entity.pdbx_description
1 polymer ?
#
loop_
_entity_poly.entity_id
_entity_poly.type
_entity_poly.pdbx_seq_one_letter_code
_entity_poly.pdbx_strand_id
1 'polypeptide(L)' 'MERFGKGFKDAKLAIDALTGKGFSATAAAGFYWDAKIVTKLAQSESIQAAVLLHPSFISVDEVFYSLKFLTIG' A
#
# COMPACT_ATOMS: atom_id res chain seq x y z
N MET A 1 13.42 10.54 -7.01
CA MET A 1 11.94 10.48 -6.87
C MET A 1 11.25 9.53 -7.85
N GLU A 2 11.88 9.15 -8.97
CA GLU A 2 11.28 8.30 -10.02
C GLU A 2 10.89 6.87 -9.58
N ARG A 3 11.61 6.30 -8.61
CA ARG A 3 11.36 4.94 -8.08
C ARG A 3 9.95 4.76 -7.49
N PHE A 4 9.44 5.74 -6.76
CA PHE A 4 8.13 5.64 -6.10
C PHE A 4 6.97 5.68 -7.10
N GLY A 5 7.08 6.50 -8.15
CA GLY A 5 6.06 6.61 -9.18
C GLY A 5 5.95 5.34 -10.02
N LYS A 6 7.09 4.72 -10.36
CA LYS A 6 7.11 3.44 -11.05
C LYS A 6 6.57 2.31 -10.15
N GLY A 7 7.01 2.23 -8.90
CA GLY A 7 6.54 1.20 -7.96
C GLY A 7 5.03 1.25 -7.69
N PHE A 8 4.45 2.44 -7.60
CA PHE A 8 2.99 2.60 -7.48
C PHE A 8 2.24 2.10 -8.72
N LYS A 9 2.71 2.45 -9.93
CA LYS A 9 2.10 1.99 -11.19
C LYS A 9 2.19 0.47 -11.34
N ASP A 10 3.35 -0.10 -11.06
CA ASP A 10 3.58 -1.55 -11.16
C ASP A 10 2.69 -2.32 -10.16
N ALA A 11 2.57 -1.82 -8.92
CA ALA A 11 1.70 -2.43 -7.91
C ALA A 11 0.22 -2.33 -8.27
N LYS A 12 -0.23 -1.21 -8.85
CA LYS A 12 -1.61 -1.05 -9.32
C LYS A 12 -1.93 -2.04 -10.45
N LEU A 13 -1.02 -2.20 -11.42
CA LEU A 13 -1.18 -3.20 -12.48
C LEU A 13 -1.27 -4.62 -11.94
N ALA A 14 -0.49 -4.95 -10.89
CA ALA A 14 -0.56 -6.24 -10.24
C ALA A 14 -1.93 -6.46 -9.55
N ILE A 15 -2.45 -5.45 -8.86
CA ILE A 15 -3.78 -5.49 -8.23
C ILE A 15 -4.87 -5.65 -9.30
N ASP A 16 -4.84 -4.84 -10.36
CA ASP A 16 -5.83 -4.90 -11.44
C ASP A 16 -5.83 -6.28 -12.13
N ALA A 17 -4.65 -6.87 -12.32
CA ALA A 17 -4.52 -8.23 -12.83
C ALA A 17 -5.08 -9.30 -11.87
N LEU A 18 -4.98 -9.10 -10.55
CA LEU A 18 -5.61 -9.97 -9.55
C LEU A 18 -7.13 -9.79 -9.54
N THR A 19 -7.64 -8.56 -9.57
CA THR A 19 -9.08 -8.31 -9.65
C THR A 19 -9.68 -8.87 -10.93
N GLY A 20 -8.99 -8.76 -12.07
CA GLY A 20 -9.39 -9.38 -13.34
C GLY A 20 -9.44 -10.91 -13.31
N LYS A 21 -8.71 -11.55 -12.38
CA LYS A 21 -8.77 -13.00 -12.12
C LYS A 21 -9.89 -13.40 -11.14
N GLY A 22 -10.67 -12.45 -10.63
CA GLY A 22 -11.77 -12.70 -9.71
C GLY A 22 -11.40 -12.66 -8.22
N PHE A 23 -10.22 -12.16 -7.87
CA PHE A 23 -9.87 -11.93 -6.46
C PHE A 23 -10.69 -10.75 -5.91
N SER A 24 -11.55 -11.02 -4.92
CA SER A 24 -12.42 -10.01 -4.29
C SER A 24 -11.75 -9.25 -3.14
N ALA A 25 -10.60 -9.73 -2.66
CA ALA A 25 -9.88 -9.11 -1.55
C ALA A 25 -8.38 -9.05 -1.86
N THR A 26 -7.85 -7.83 -1.87
CA THR A 26 -6.44 -7.55 -2.16
C THR A 26 -5.83 -6.79 -1.00
N ALA A 27 -4.69 -7.27 -0.51
CA ALA A 27 -3.93 -6.61 0.53
C ALA A 27 -2.48 -6.42 0.09
N ALA A 28 -1.84 -5.37 0.56
CA ALA A 28 -0.43 -5.11 0.28
C ALA A 28 0.38 -4.91 1.57
N ALA A 29 1.60 -5.44 1.59
CA ALA A 29 2.53 -5.26 2.69
C ALA A 29 3.76 -4.48 2.18
N GLY A 30 4.20 -3.49 2.96
CA GLY A 30 5.34 -2.65 2.62
C GLY A 30 6.37 -2.64 3.74
N PHE A 31 7.64 -2.80 3.39
CA PHE A 31 8.76 -2.80 4.34
C PHE A 31 9.68 -1.61 4.07
N TYR A 32 10.15 -0.96 5.14
CA TYR A 32 11.06 0.19 5.03
C TYR A 32 10.50 1.32 4.15
N TRP A 33 11.18 1.69 3.05
CA TRP A 33 10.71 2.75 2.14
C TRP A 33 9.55 2.34 1.24
N ASP A 34 9.33 1.04 1.02
CA ASP A 34 8.22 0.56 0.19
C ASP A 34 6.87 0.73 0.89
N ALA A 35 6.88 0.93 2.21
CA ALA A 35 5.71 1.27 2.99
C ALA A 35 4.99 2.54 2.44
N LYS A 36 5.73 3.52 1.91
CA LYS A 36 5.16 4.74 1.33
C LYS A 36 4.34 4.46 0.06
N ILE A 37 4.73 3.45 -0.71
CA ILE A 37 4.01 3.00 -1.90
C ILE A 37 2.70 2.33 -1.48
N VAL A 38 2.78 1.46 -0.47
CA VAL A 38 1.63 0.73 0.09
C VAL A 38 0.61 1.68 0.73
N THR A 39 1.06 2.72 1.43
CA THR A 39 0.17 3.77 1.94
C THR A 39 -0.56 4.51 0.82
N LYS A 40 0.13 4.86 -0.28
CA LYS A 40 -0.53 5.48 -1.44
C LYS A 40 -1.54 4.55 -2.12
N LEU A 41 -1.29 3.24 -2.15
CA LEU A 41 -2.25 2.27 -2.68
C LEU A 41 -3.49 2.16 -1.80
N ALA A 42 -3.33 2.21 -0.48
CA ALA A 42 -4.44 2.26 0.47
C ALA A 42 -5.28 3.54 0.29
N GLN A 43 -4.62 4.70 0.17
CA GLN A 43 -5.28 5.99 -0.07
C GLN A 43 -6.03 6.03 -1.42
N SER A 44 -5.60 5.26 -2.41
CA SER A 44 -6.24 5.15 -3.71
C SER A 44 -7.35 4.09 -3.74
N GLU A 45 -7.75 3.56 -2.57
CA GLU A 45 -8.74 2.48 -2.39
C GLU A 45 -8.48 1.23 -3.25
N SER A 46 -7.24 1.05 -3.71
CA SER A 46 -6.85 -0.06 -4.59
C SER A 46 -6.63 -1.36 -3.81
N ILE A 47 -6.51 -1.28 -2.49
CA ILE A 47 -6.33 -2.41 -1.58
C ILE A 47 -7.28 -2.28 -0.40
N GLN A 48 -7.74 -3.42 0.12
CA GLN A 48 -8.65 -3.49 1.28
C GLN A 48 -7.92 -3.48 2.62
N ALA A 49 -6.67 -3.96 2.62
CA ALA A 49 -5.84 -3.97 3.81
C ALA A 49 -4.39 -3.63 3.44
N ALA A 50 -3.74 -2.85 4.29
CA ALA A 50 -2.32 -2.56 4.13
C ALA A 50 -1.57 -2.86 5.42
N VAL A 51 -0.42 -3.51 5.30
CA VAL A 51 0.47 -3.86 6.42
C VAL A 51 1.79 -3.13 6.23
N LEU A 52 2.20 -2.34 7.21
CA LEU A 52 3.45 -1.58 7.16
C LEU A 52 4.42 -2.18 8.18
N LEU A 53 5.47 -2.84 7.69
CA LEU A 53 6.47 -3.48 8.53
C LEU A 53 7.73 -2.60 8.60
N HIS A 54 8.01 -2.05 9.80
CA HIS A 54 9.13 -1.12 10.02
C HIS A 54 9.22 0.00 8.95
N PRO A 55 8.15 0.81 8.79
CA PRO A 55 8.15 1.89 7.81
C PRO A 55 9.18 2.96 8.20
N SER A 56 9.97 3.41 7.22
CA SER A 56 10.84 4.58 7.38
C SER A 56 10.31 5.73 6.54
N PHE A 57 10.19 6.92 7.14
CA PHE A 57 9.72 8.15 6.48
C PHE A 57 8.26 8.13 5.99
N ILE A 58 7.34 7.71 6.86
CA ILE A 58 5.90 7.92 6.67
C ILE A 58 5.43 8.99 7.66
N SER A 59 4.76 10.02 7.15
CA SER A 59 4.14 11.05 7.99
C SER A 59 2.81 10.56 8.56
N VAL A 60 2.51 10.96 9.79
CA VAL A 60 1.24 10.63 10.49
C VAL A 60 0.02 10.97 9.62
N ASP A 61 0.05 12.13 8.96
CA ASP A 61 -0.98 12.58 8.03
C ASP A 61 -1.21 11.60 6.85
N GLU A 62 -0.15 10.97 6.35
CA GLU A 62 -0.25 10.00 5.25
C GLU A 62 -0.97 8.70 5.70
N VAL A 63 -0.97 8.36 6.99
CA VAL A 63 -1.55 7.10 7.50
C VAL A 63 -2.96 7.29 8.07
N PHE A 64 -3.20 8.39 8.77
CA PHE A 64 -4.43 8.62 9.55
C PHE A 64 -5.69 8.73 8.70
N TYR A 65 -5.58 9.12 7.43
CA TYR A 65 -6.74 9.24 6.55
C TYR A 65 -7.28 7.91 6.00
N SER A 66 -6.55 6.79 6.15
CA SER A 66 -6.90 5.58 5.39
C SER A 66 -6.64 4.23 6.09
N LEU A 67 -5.79 4.16 7.13
CA LEU A 67 -5.36 2.87 7.70
C LEU A 67 -5.80 2.68 9.16
N LYS A 68 -6.61 1.64 9.42
CA LYS A 68 -6.76 1.06 10.76
C LYS A 68 -5.46 0.33 11.10
N PHE A 69 -4.66 0.91 11.98
CA PHE A 69 -3.41 0.30 12.44
C PHE A 69 -3.69 -1.03 13.14
N LEU A 70 -3.12 -2.11 12.60
CA LEU A 70 -2.78 -3.30 13.39
C LEU A 70 -1.25 -3.32 13.49
N THR A 71 -0.70 -2.50 14.39
CA THR A 71 0.70 -2.65 14.79
C THR A 71 0.78 -3.92 15.60
N ILE A 72 1.33 -4.98 15.00
CA ILE A 72 1.69 -6.18 15.74
C ILE A 72 2.92 -5.79 16.56
N GLY A 73 2.69 -5.46 17.83
CA GLY A 73 3.72 -5.27 18.84
C GLY A 73 4.26 -6.60 19.33
#